data_AF-A0A2I3CNJ6-F1
#
_entry.id   AF-A0A2I3CNJ6-F1
#
_cell.length_a   1.000
_cell.length_b   1.000
_cell.length_c   1.000
_cell.angle_alpha   90.00
_cell.angle_beta   90.00
_cell.angle_gamma   90.00
#
_symmetry.space_group_name_H-M   'P 1'
#
loop_
_entity.id
_entity.type
_entity.pdbx_description
1 polymer ?
#
loop_
_entity_poly.entity_id
_entity_poly.type
_entity_poly.pdbx_seq_one_letter_code
_entity_poly.pdbx_strand_id
1 'polypeptide(L)'
;MYGNGDAVIGINPATDNVPQAIKLMNLMDEVIQHYQIPTQSCVLTHVTNTIEAIEMGAPVDLVFQSIGGTQGTNDTFGIDLSILKEAHEAALSLNRGSVGNNVMYFETGQGTALSANAFHGVDQQTCEARAYAVAKQFDPLLVNTVVGFIGPEYLFDGKQIIRAGLEDHFCGKLLGLPMGCDICYTNHAYADQNDMDNLLTLLGVAECSFIMGIPGSDDIMLNYQTTSFHDALYARKVLGLKPAPEFEQWLMEMQIFESVQDVRLSEQISRSFSGAINQLNKGYSHG
;
A
#
# COMPACT_ATOMS: atom_id res chain seq x y z
N MET A 1 -16.70 3.36 8.46
CA MET A 1 -15.24 3.42 8.71
C MET A 1 -14.83 2.07 9.27
N TYR A 2 -13.89 1.38 8.62
CA TYR A 2 -13.56 -0.03 8.90
C TYR A 2 -12.18 -0.20 9.58
N GLY A 3 -11.61 0.87 10.14
CA GLY A 3 -10.31 0.81 10.82
C GLY A 3 -9.11 0.53 9.91
N ASN A 4 -9.18 0.90 8.64
CA ASN A 4 -8.07 0.78 7.69
C ASN A 4 -7.28 2.10 7.61
N GLY A 5 -5.98 2.00 7.36
CA GLY A 5 -5.11 3.15 7.14
C GLY A 5 -4.02 3.32 8.20
N ASP A 6 -3.75 2.33 9.06
CA ASP A 6 -2.64 2.35 10.01
C ASP A 6 -1.27 2.13 9.35
N ALA A 7 -1.22 1.43 8.22
CA ALA A 7 0.02 1.26 7.44
C ALA A 7 0.32 2.47 6.54
N VAL A 8 -0.68 2.95 5.79
CA VAL A 8 -0.62 4.17 4.96
C VAL A 8 -2.03 4.46 4.46
N ILE A 9 -2.35 5.74 4.24
CA ILE A 9 -3.49 6.11 3.40
C ILE A 9 -2.96 6.56 2.04
N GLY A 10 -3.10 5.67 1.04
CA GLY A 10 -2.54 5.83 -0.29
C GLY A 10 -3.52 6.35 -1.34
N ILE A 11 -3.03 7.11 -2.32
CA ILE A 11 -3.74 7.44 -3.55
C ILE A 11 -2.84 7.12 -4.74
N ASN A 12 -3.29 6.24 -5.64
CA ASN A 12 -2.69 6.09 -6.96
C ASN A 12 -3.31 7.14 -7.91
N PRO A 13 -2.58 8.19 -8.33
CA PRO A 13 -3.14 9.25 -9.14
C PRO A 13 -3.35 8.79 -10.58
N ALA A 14 -4.55 9.01 -11.14
CA ALA A 14 -4.84 8.68 -12.55
C ALA A 14 -4.01 9.48 -13.56
N THR A 15 -3.41 10.60 -13.16
CA THR A 15 -2.49 11.38 -13.99
C THR A 15 -1.19 11.66 -13.26
N ASP A 16 -0.08 11.42 -13.94
CA ASP A 16 1.25 11.69 -13.42
C ASP A 16 1.61 13.16 -13.68
N ASN A 17 1.18 14.04 -12.75
CA ASN A 17 1.32 15.49 -12.84
C ASN A 17 1.65 16.07 -11.46
N VAL A 18 2.81 16.73 -11.34
CA VAL A 18 3.32 17.28 -10.08
C VAL A 18 2.34 18.23 -9.38
N PRO A 19 1.80 19.29 -10.01
CA PRO A 19 0.78 20.14 -9.40
C PRO A 19 -0.44 19.38 -8.83
N GLN A 20 -0.92 18.37 -9.55
CA GLN A 20 -2.05 17.55 -9.11
C GLN A 20 -1.65 16.64 -7.94
N ALA A 21 -0.45 16.06 -7.96
CA ALA A 21 0.09 15.27 -6.85
C ALA A 21 0.22 16.12 -5.59
N ILE A 22 0.77 17.34 -5.69
CA ILE A 22 0.88 18.30 -4.57
C ILE A 22 -0.51 18.62 -3.98
N LYS A 23 -1.53 18.80 -4.83
CA LYS A 23 -2.90 19.03 -4.37
C LYS A 23 -3.43 17.84 -3.56
N LEU A 24 -3.17 16.61 -3.99
CA LEU A 24 -3.55 15.39 -3.26
C LEU A 24 -2.78 15.25 -1.95
N MET A 25 -1.47 15.55 -1.93
CA MET A 25 -0.65 15.52 -0.71
C MET A 25 -1.16 16.50 0.33
N ASN A 26 -1.46 17.76 -0.06
CA ASN A 26 -2.03 18.74 0.86
C ASN A 26 -3.42 18.32 1.36
N LEU A 27 -4.28 17.77 0.50
CA LEU A 27 -5.59 17.26 0.91
C LEU A 27 -5.45 16.15 1.98
N MET A 28 -4.52 15.23 1.76
CA MET A 28 -4.25 14.13 2.70
C MET A 28 -3.69 14.64 4.03
N ASP A 29 -2.72 15.56 3.99
CA ASP A 29 -2.17 16.21 5.19
C ASP A 29 -3.27 16.95 5.97
N GLU A 30 -4.12 17.74 5.29
CA GLU A 30 -5.24 18.43 5.92
C GLU A 30 -6.19 17.46 6.65
N VAL A 31 -6.53 16.32 6.03
CA VAL A 31 -7.38 15.29 6.65
C VAL A 31 -6.70 14.68 7.88
N ILE A 32 -5.43 14.29 7.74
CA ILE A 32 -4.64 13.68 8.83
C ILE A 32 -4.53 14.65 10.01
N GLN A 33 -4.16 15.91 9.74
CA GLN A 33 -4.04 16.94 10.78
C GLN A 33 -5.39 17.31 11.38
N HIS A 34 -6.45 17.42 10.59
CA HIS A 34 -7.77 17.80 11.13
C HIS A 34 -8.31 16.76 12.11
N TYR A 35 -8.18 15.47 11.78
CA TYR A 35 -8.66 14.38 12.62
C TYR A 35 -7.59 13.79 13.54
N GLN A 36 -6.38 14.35 13.54
CA GLN A 36 -5.23 13.89 14.32
C GLN A 36 -5.00 12.38 14.16
N ILE A 37 -5.04 11.90 12.92
CA ILE A 37 -4.93 10.48 12.60
C ILE A 37 -3.46 10.05 12.75
N PRO A 38 -3.12 9.07 13.61
CA PRO A 38 -1.74 8.60 13.74
C PRO A 38 -1.40 7.66 12.59
N THR A 39 -1.08 8.24 11.45
CA THR A 39 -0.74 7.55 10.20
C THR A 39 0.14 8.44 9.31
N GLN A 40 0.44 7.92 8.13
CA GLN A 40 1.18 8.56 7.06
C GLN A 40 0.38 8.45 5.77
N SER A 41 0.52 9.46 4.91
CA SER A 41 -0.05 9.48 3.58
C SER A 41 0.97 9.13 2.50
N CYS A 42 0.49 8.67 1.35
CA CYS A 42 1.33 8.53 0.17
C CYS A 42 0.52 8.78 -1.11
N VAL A 43 1.07 9.58 -2.01
CA VAL A 43 0.60 9.68 -3.39
C VAL A 43 1.57 8.88 -4.25
N LEU A 44 1.09 7.79 -4.85
CA LEU A 44 1.89 6.79 -5.55
C LEU A 44 2.24 7.26 -6.99
N THR A 45 2.86 8.45 -7.09
CA THR A 45 3.42 9.00 -8.33
C THR A 45 4.87 8.55 -8.51
N HIS A 46 5.45 8.79 -9.69
CA HIS A 46 6.86 8.49 -9.92
C HIS A 46 7.78 9.25 -8.93
N VAL A 47 8.84 8.60 -8.44
CA VAL A 47 9.73 9.14 -7.41
C VAL A 47 10.29 10.53 -7.73
N THR A 48 10.57 10.82 -9.00
CA THR A 48 11.08 12.14 -9.43
C THR A 48 10.04 13.24 -9.24
N ASN A 49 8.76 12.94 -9.44
CA ASN A 49 7.67 13.88 -9.20
C ASN A 49 7.52 14.16 -7.70
N THR A 50 7.78 13.16 -6.86
CA THR A 50 7.82 13.35 -5.41
C THR A 50 8.99 14.22 -4.98
N ILE A 51 10.19 14.05 -5.56
CA ILE A 51 11.33 14.95 -5.32
C ILE A 51 10.95 16.40 -5.69
N GLU A 52 10.42 16.62 -6.89
CA GLU A 52 9.99 17.96 -7.33
C GLU A 52 8.90 18.53 -6.40
N ALA A 53 7.95 17.71 -5.95
CA ALA A 53 6.93 18.13 -4.99
C ALA A 53 7.53 18.56 -3.65
N ILE A 54 8.55 17.86 -3.15
CA ILE A 54 9.28 18.22 -1.92
C ILE A 54 10.01 19.56 -2.10
N GLU A 55 10.68 19.78 -3.24
CA GLU A 55 11.33 21.05 -3.57
C GLU A 55 10.32 22.22 -3.62
N MET A 56 9.09 21.93 -4.04
CA MET A 56 7.97 22.87 -4.04
C MET A 56 7.28 23.02 -2.66
N GLY A 57 7.75 22.34 -1.63
CA GLY A 57 7.26 22.44 -0.25
C GLY A 57 6.03 21.60 0.08
N ALA A 58 5.75 20.53 -0.68
CA ALA A 58 4.62 19.65 -0.41
C ALA A 58 4.84 18.80 0.87
N PRO A 59 3.76 18.49 1.62
CA PRO A 59 3.84 17.65 2.81
C PRO A 59 3.90 16.16 2.44
N VAL A 60 5.10 15.64 2.16
CA VAL A 60 5.30 14.23 1.80
C VAL A 60 5.66 13.41 3.04
N ASP A 61 4.81 12.46 3.44
CA ASP A 61 5.14 11.51 4.52
C ASP A 61 5.98 10.34 4.00
N LEU A 62 5.54 9.69 2.91
CA LEU A 62 6.25 8.57 2.27
C LEU A 62 6.54 8.84 0.79
N VAL A 63 7.70 8.38 0.34
CA VAL A 63 8.10 8.35 -1.07
C VAL A 63 7.85 6.97 -1.63
N PHE A 64 6.95 6.89 -2.60
CA PHE A 64 6.64 5.67 -3.33
C PHE A 64 7.55 5.47 -4.54
N GLN A 65 7.90 4.21 -4.84
CA GLN A 65 8.44 3.83 -6.14
C GLN A 65 8.29 2.32 -6.41
N SER A 66 7.89 1.96 -7.64
CA SER A 66 8.02 0.58 -8.11
C SER A 66 9.49 0.27 -8.43
N ILE A 67 9.98 -0.89 -7.96
CA ILE A 67 11.37 -1.32 -8.14
C ILE A 67 11.44 -2.74 -8.69
N GLY A 68 12.54 -3.05 -9.37
CA GLY A 68 12.85 -4.36 -9.92
C GLY A 68 14.22 -4.90 -9.48
N GLY A 69 14.41 -6.21 -9.69
CA GLY A 69 15.63 -6.92 -9.28
C GLY A 69 16.82 -6.83 -10.25
N THR A 70 16.66 -6.15 -11.38
CA THR A 70 17.73 -5.95 -12.37
C THR A 70 17.81 -4.48 -12.76
N GLN A 71 18.99 -4.03 -13.19
CA GLN A 71 19.17 -2.66 -13.66
C GLN A 71 18.25 -2.39 -14.86
N GLY A 72 18.18 -3.30 -15.84
CA GLY A 72 17.31 -3.11 -17.00
C GLY A 72 15.83 -2.94 -16.63
N THR A 73 15.34 -3.62 -15.59
CA THR A 73 13.98 -3.38 -15.09
C THR A 73 13.83 -1.99 -14.48
N ASN A 74 14.77 -1.55 -13.63
CA ASN A 74 14.73 -0.21 -13.05
C ASN A 74 14.86 0.90 -14.10
N ASP A 75 15.67 0.68 -15.15
CA ASP A 75 15.78 1.59 -16.29
C ASP A 75 14.42 1.75 -17.01
N THR A 76 13.61 0.68 -17.14
CA THR A 76 12.25 0.80 -17.71
C THR A 76 11.28 1.58 -16.84
N PHE A 77 11.51 1.61 -15.53
CA PHE A 77 10.79 2.48 -14.61
C PHE A 77 11.33 3.91 -14.60
N GLY A 78 12.47 4.19 -15.26
CA GLY A 78 13.08 5.52 -15.26
C GLY A 78 13.85 5.85 -13.98
N ILE A 79 14.31 4.83 -13.25
CA ILE A 79 15.03 5.00 -11.97
C ILE A 79 16.37 4.25 -11.95
N ASP A 80 17.27 4.74 -11.11
CA ASP A 80 18.44 4.00 -10.64
C ASP A 80 18.59 4.17 -9.12
N LEU A 81 19.61 3.52 -8.53
CA LEU A 81 19.83 3.60 -7.08
C LEU A 81 20.21 5.02 -6.61
N SER A 82 20.74 5.87 -7.48
CA SER A 82 21.09 7.25 -7.13
C SER A 82 19.83 8.11 -6.98
N ILE A 83 18.85 7.94 -7.87
CA ILE A 83 17.54 8.60 -7.77
C ILE A 83 16.81 8.16 -6.50
N LEU A 84 16.81 6.85 -6.19
CA LEU A 84 16.20 6.37 -4.94
C LEU A 84 16.87 6.96 -3.69
N LYS A 85 18.20 7.11 -3.73
CA LYS A 85 18.96 7.73 -2.64
C LYS A 85 18.61 9.20 -2.47
N GLU A 86 18.55 9.95 -3.57
CA GLU A 86 18.16 11.36 -3.56
C GLU A 86 16.76 11.54 -2.96
N ALA A 87 15.79 10.72 -3.38
CA ALA A 87 14.43 10.77 -2.86
C ALA A 87 14.36 10.45 -1.37
N HIS A 88 15.13 9.45 -0.92
CA HIS A 88 15.25 9.09 0.49
C HIS A 88 15.79 10.26 1.32
N GLU A 89 16.88 10.90 0.87
CA GLU A 89 17.48 12.06 1.54
C GLU A 89 16.54 13.28 1.54
N ALA A 90 15.83 13.52 0.44
CA ALA A 90 14.85 14.59 0.31
C ALA A 90 13.70 14.43 1.31
N ALA A 91 13.13 13.23 1.42
CA ALA A 91 12.04 12.96 2.37
C ALA A 91 12.50 13.02 3.82
N LEU A 92 13.68 12.50 4.15
CA LEU A 92 14.28 12.65 5.48
C LEU A 92 14.46 14.11 5.88
N SER A 93 14.80 14.99 4.92
CA SER A 93 14.99 16.43 5.17
C SER A 93 13.73 17.13 5.68
N LEU A 94 12.54 16.57 5.41
CA LEU A 94 11.27 17.13 5.87
C LEU A 94 11.02 16.91 7.37
N ASN A 95 11.72 15.95 8.01
CA ASN A 95 11.61 15.65 9.45
C ASN A 95 10.15 15.43 9.92
N ARG A 96 9.33 14.73 9.12
CA ARG A 96 7.91 14.51 9.40
C ARG A 96 7.61 13.29 10.29
N GLY A 97 8.56 12.36 10.42
CA GLY A 97 8.39 11.17 11.24
C GLY A 97 8.25 11.49 12.73
N SER A 98 7.27 10.86 13.39
CA SER A 98 6.96 11.08 14.81
C SER A 98 7.52 10.01 15.74
N VAL A 99 7.66 8.77 15.25
CA VAL A 99 8.19 7.61 15.98
C VAL A 99 9.54 7.14 15.42
N GLY A 100 9.65 7.14 14.09
CA GLY A 100 10.85 6.74 13.34
C GLY A 100 11.03 7.58 12.09
N ASN A 101 12.02 7.24 11.27
CA ASN A 101 12.41 7.98 10.07
C ASN A 101 12.46 7.10 8.81
N ASN A 102 11.79 5.95 8.81
CA ASN A 102 11.62 5.15 7.61
C ASN A 102 10.59 5.84 6.71
N VAL A 103 11.03 6.33 5.54
CA VAL A 103 10.20 7.19 4.66
C VAL A 103 9.96 6.59 3.28
N MET A 104 10.57 5.45 2.96
CA MET A 104 10.41 4.82 1.66
C MET A 104 9.26 3.82 1.66
N TYR A 105 8.52 3.81 0.56
CA TYR A 105 7.51 2.82 0.24
C TYR A 105 7.82 2.21 -1.13
N PHE A 106 8.12 0.91 -1.18
CA PHE A 106 8.40 0.20 -2.43
C PHE A 106 7.33 -0.80 -2.82
N GLU A 107 7.04 -0.84 -4.12
CA GLU A 107 6.26 -1.91 -4.74
C GLU A 107 7.11 -2.78 -5.66
N THR A 108 6.79 -4.06 -5.64
CA THR A 108 7.50 -5.15 -6.33
C THR A 108 6.47 -6.12 -6.91
N GLY A 109 6.91 -7.15 -7.63
CA GLY A 109 5.98 -8.12 -8.18
C GLY A 109 6.64 -9.05 -9.18
N GLN A 110 6.38 -10.34 -9.01
CA GLN A 110 6.81 -11.37 -9.95
C GLN A 110 6.30 -11.08 -11.36
N GLY A 111 7.16 -11.31 -12.35
CA GLY A 111 6.86 -11.07 -13.77
C GLY A 111 7.36 -9.74 -14.29
N THR A 112 7.57 -8.74 -13.42
CA THR A 112 8.02 -7.40 -13.82
C THR A 112 9.31 -7.43 -14.66
N ALA A 113 10.31 -8.20 -14.25
CA ALA A 113 11.57 -8.30 -15.00
C ALA A 113 11.41 -9.02 -16.36
N LEU A 114 10.46 -9.94 -16.45
CA LEU A 114 10.12 -10.62 -17.70
C LEU A 114 9.38 -9.67 -18.64
N SER A 115 8.39 -8.92 -18.14
CA SER A 115 7.67 -7.87 -18.88
C SER A 115 8.63 -6.83 -19.47
N ALA A 116 9.64 -6.42 -18.69
CA ALA A 116 10.67 -5.47 -19.11
C ALA A 116 11.71 -6.08 -20.08
N ASN A 117 11.62 -7.38 -20.41
CA ASN A 117 12.64 -8.13 -21.15
C ASN A 117 14.05 -7.96 -20.55
N ALA A 118 14.13 -7.87 -19.23
CA ALA A 118 15.34 -7.57 -18.47
C ALA A 118 15.64 -8.63 -17.39
N PHE A 119 15.07 -9.83 -17.53
CA PHE A 119 15.25 -10.96 -16.61
C PHE A 119 16.53 -11.76 -16.88
N HIS A 120 17.17 -11.59 -18.05
CA HIS A 120 18.44 -12.25 -18.41
C HIS A 120 18.46 -13.78 -18.24
N GLY A 121 17.33 -14.45 -18.50
CA GLY A 121 17.21 -15.90 -18.34
C GLY A 121 17.00 -16.38 -16.89
N VAL A 122 16.84 -15.46 -15.94
CA VAL A 122 16.60 -15.73 -14.52
C VAL A 122 15.09 -15.88 -14.24
N ASP A 123 14.71 -16.79 -13.35
CA ASP A 123 13.32 -17.01 -12.99
C ASP A 123 12.71 -15.82 -12.21
N GLN A 124 11.37 -15.75 -12.20
CA GLN A 124 10.62 -14.64 -11.59
C GLN A 124 10.93 -14.48 -10.10
N GLN A 125 10.98 -15.56 -9.33
CA GLN A 125 11.24 -15.52 -7.89
C GLN A 125 12.64 -14.98 -7.57
N THR A 126 13.66 -15.40 -8.32
CA THR A 126 15.02 -14.89 -8.11
C THR A 126 15.12 -13.40 -8.45
N CYS A 127 14.47 -12.94 -9.51
CA CYS A 127 14.38 -11.52 -9.82
C CYS A 127 13.66 -10.73 -8.72
N GLU A 128 12.56 -11.28 -8.20
CA GLU A 128 11.76 -10.65 -7.16
C GLU A 128 12.54 -10.54 -5.83
N ALA A 129 13.24 -11.61 -5.41
CA ALA A 129 14.11 -11.58 -4.25
C ALA A 129 15.25 -10.54 -4.36
N ARG A 130 15.71 -10.24 -5.58
CA ARG A 130 16.69 -9.17 -5.82
C ARG A 130 16.08 -7.77 -5.69
N ALA A 131 14.81 -7.58 -6.02
CA ALA A 131 14.10 -6.32 -5.80
C ALA A 131 14.04 -6.01 -4.30
N TYR A 132 13.81 -7.01 -3.46
CA TYR A 132 13.88 -6.87 -2.00
C TYR A 132 15.27 -6.45 -1.52
N ALA A 133 16.34 -6.96 -2.15
CA ALA A 133 17.70 -6.52 -1.83
C ALA A 133 17.95 -5.04 -2.19
N VAL A 134 17.29 -4.52 -3.23
CA VAL A 134 17.28 -3.08 -3.55
C VAL A 134 16.54 -2.31 -2.47
N ALA A 135 15.31 -2.71 -2.12
CA ALA A 135 14.51 -2.07 -1.07
C ALA A 135 15.29 -1.95 0.25
N LYS A 136 15.96 -3.04 0.66
CA LYS A 136 16.73 -3.11 1.91
C LYS A 136 17.81 -2.03 2.04
N GLN A 137 18.34 -1.49 0.93
CA GLN A 137 19.37 -0.45 1.00
C GLN A 137 18.84 0.90 1.51
N PHE A 138 17.52 1.09 1.58
CA PHE A 138 16.89 2.38 1.87
C PHE A 138 15.97 2.34 3.10
N ASP A 139 16.12 1.32 3.97
CA ASP A 139 15.39 1.17 5.25
C ASP A 139 13.89 1.57 5.13
N PRO A 140 13.12 0.93 4.23
CA PRO A 140 11.77 1.35 3.92
C PRO A 140 10.82 1.13 5.10
N LEU A 141 9.76 1.95 5.16
CA LEU A 141 8.65 1.71 6.08
C LEU A 141 7.77 0.57 5.57
N LEU A 142 7.59 0.51 4.24
CA LEU A 142 6.70 -0.42 3.58
C LEU A 142 7.37 -1.01 2.34
N VAL A 143 7.22 -2.32 2.17
CA VAL A 143 7.48 -3.02 0.90
C VAL A 143 6.33 -3.96 0.68
N ASN A 144 5.65 -3.90 -0.47
CA ASN A 144 4.73 -4.98 -0.88
C ASN A 144 5.09 -5.55 -2.24
N THR A 145 4.85 -6.86 -2.36
CA THR A 145 4.62 -7.48 -3.66
C THR A 145 3.18 -7.17 -4.08
N VAL A 146 2.97 -7.01 -5.38
CA VAL A 146 1.64 -6.93 -5.99
C VAL A 146 1.40 -8.23 -6.74
N VAL A 147 0.86 -9.23 -6.04
CA VAL A 147 0.72 -10.58 -6.61
C VAL A 147 -0.56 -10.69 -7.42
N GLY A 148 -0.46 -11.20 -8.66
CA GLY A 148 -1.62 -11.40 -9.55
C GLY A 148 -2.07 -10.18 -10.37
N PHE A 149 -1.37 -9.05 -10.27
CA PHE A 149 -1.73 -7.80 -10.94
C PHE A 149 -1.47 -7.79 -12.45
N ILE A 150 -0.40 -8.44 -12.91
CA ILE A 150 0.04 -8.33 -14.31
C ILE A 150 -0.85 -9.16 -15.24
N GLY A 151 -1.09 -10.44 -14.90
CA GLY A 151 -1.92 -11.33 -15.71
C GLY A 151 -1.48 -12.81 -15.70
N PRO A 152 -2.27 -13.67 -16.36
CA PRO A 152 -2.07 -15.12 -16.41
C PRO A 152 -0.82 -15.55 -17.19
N GLU A 153 -0.18 -14.65 -17.93
CA GLU A 153 1.09 -14.89 -18.61
C GLU A 153 2.23 -15.11 -17.62
N TYR A 154 2.08 -14.61 -16.39
CA TYR A 154 3.07 -14.69 -15.31
C TYR A 154 2.64 -15.63 -14.19
N LEU A 155 1.37 -15.53 -13.77
CA LEU A 155 0.74 -16.35 -12.73
C LEU A 155 -0.67 -16.74 -13.21
N PHE A 156 -0.81 -17.97 -13.71
CA PHE A 156 -1.98 -18.38 -14.50
C PHE A 156 -3.28 -18.51 -13.69
N ASP A 157 -3.20 -19.09 -12.49
CA ASP A 157 -4.36 -19.45 -11.67
C ASP A 157 -4.19 -19.04 -10.20
N GLY A 158 -5.28 -19.13 -9.43
CA GLY A 158 -5.29 -18.84 -7.99
C GLY A 158 -4.23 -19.61 -7.21
N LYS A 159 -3.90 -20.85 -7.62
CA LYS A 159 -2.85 -21.65 -6.97
C LYS A 159 -1.46 -21.04 -7.17
N GLN A 160 -1.14 -20.56 -8.36
CA GLN A 160 0.13 -19.88 -8.64
C GLN A 160 0.20 -18.54 -7.92
N ILE A 161 -0.90 -17.78 -7.87
CA ILE A 161 -0.98 -16.52 -7.11
C ILE A 161 -0.74 -16.77 -5.61
N ILE A 162 -1.43 -17.75 -5.02
CA ILE A 162 -1.24 -18.13 -3.61
C ILE A 162 0.22 -18.50 -3.35
N ARG A 163 0.83 -19.28 -4.25
CA ARG A 163 2.21 -19.73 -4.10
C ARG A 163 3.18 -18.54 -4.13
N ALA A 164 3.05 -17.68 -5.13
CA ALA A 164 3.91 -16.51 -5.31
C ALA A 164 3.81 -15.56 -4.10
N GLY A 165 2.60 -15.25 -3.62
CA GLY A 165 2.41 -14.37 -2.46
C GLY A 165 3.11 -14.90 -1.19
N LEU A 166 3.10 -16.22 -0.97
CA LEU A 166 3.81 -16.84 0.15
C LEU A 166 5.33 -16.84 -0.02
N GLU A 167 5.83 -17.07 -1.23
CA GLU A 167 7.26 -17.02 -1.54
C GLU A 167 7.82 -15.62 -1.36
N ASP A 168 7.11 -14.62 -1.89
CA ASP A 168 7.44 -13.20 -1.83
C ASP A 168 7.48 -12.71 -0.38
N HIS A 169 6.42 -12.99 0.38
CA HIS A 169 6.35 -12.66 1.79
C HIS A 169 7.51 -13.29 2.58
N PHE A 170 7.78 -14.58 2.38
CA PHE A 170 8.89 -15.27 3.04
C PHE A 170 10.25 -14.64 2.70
N CYS A 171 10.52 -14.40 1.43
CA CYS A 171 11.78 -13.81 0.97
C CYS A 171 11.97 -12.39 1.51
N GLY A 172 10.93 -11.55 1.50
CA GLY A 172 10.97 -10.21 2.06
C GLY A 172 11.26 -10.22 3.56
N LYS A 173 10.55 -11.05 4.34
CA LYS A 173 10.80 -11.21 5.79
C LYS A 173 12.18 -11.78 6.09
N LEU A 174 12.66 -12.75 5.31
CA LEU A 174 14.00 -13.33 5.45
C LEU A 174 15.10 -12.26 5.27
N LEU A 175 14.85 -11.28 4.40
CA LEU A 175 15.75 -10.15 4.20
C LEU A 175 15.56 -9.03 5.25
N GLY A 176 14.59 -9.15 6.15
CA GLY A 176 14.34 -8.21 7.25
C GLY A 176 13.50 -7.00 6.84
N LEU A 177 12.70 -7.11 5.78
CA LEU A 177 11.83 -6.02 5.32
C LEU A 177 10.46 -6.04 6.01
N PRO A 178 9.79 -4.88 6.14
CA PRO A 178 8.39 -4.78 6.55
C PRO A 178 7.47 -5.22 5.40
N MET A 179 7.53 -6.51 5.08
CA MET A 179 6.91 -7.08 3.88
C MET A 179 5.39 -7.23 4.04
N GLY A 180 4.66 -6.51 3.19
CA GLY A 180 3.23 -6.65 2.94
C GLY A 180 2.94 -7.35 1.60
N CYS A 181 1.66 -7.45 1.28
CA CYS A 181 1.19 -8.01 0.00
C CYS A 181 -0.09 -7.29 -0.43
N ASP A 182 -0.10 -6.77 -1.65
CA ASP A 182 -1.36 -6.51 -2.35
C ASP A 182 -1.83 -7.85 -2.94
N ILE A 183 -2.94 -8.36 -2.41
CA ILE A 183 -3.48 -9.69 -2.69
C ILE A 183 -4.54 -9.54 -3.76
N CYS A 184 -4.14 -9.77 -5.01
CA CYS A 184 -4.98 -9.33 -6.11
C CYS A 184 -5.01 -10.31 -7.29
N TYR A 185 -5.95 -10.07 -8.20
CA TYR A 185 -6.04 -10.79 -9.45
C TYR A 185 -6.70 -9.92 -10.52
N THR A 186 -6.45 -10.27 -11.78
CA THR A 186 -7.13 -9.66 -12.92
C THR A 186 -8.23 -10.58 -13.44
N ASN A 187 -9.29 -10.01 -14.00
CA ASN A 187 -10.46 -10.75 -14.51
C ASN A 187 -10.17 -11.79 -15.61
N HIS A 188 -8.97 -11.80 -16.20
CA HIS A 188 -8.56 -12.74 -17.23
C HIS A 188 -7.62 -13.85 -16.71
N ALA A 189 -7.21 -13.79 -15.44
CA ALA A 189 -6.57 -14.90 -14.75
C ALA A 189 -7.60 -15.98 -14.36
N TYR A 190 -7.16 -17.23 -14.22
CA TYR A 190 -8.00 -18.31 -13.71
C TYR A 190 -8.03 -18.28 -12.17
N ALA A 191 -8.56 -17.19 -11.62
CA ALA A 191 -8.64 -16.92 -10.19
C ALA A 191 -9.92 -16.16 -9.86
N ASP A 192 -10.37 -16.28 -8.62
CA ASP A 192 -11.49 -15.48 -8.10
C ASP A 192 -11.22 -14.97 -6.68
N GLN A 193 -12.19 -14.25 -6.11
CA GLN A 193 -12.08 -13.67 -4.76
C GLN A 193 -11.84 -14.73 -3.67
N ASN A 194 -12.30 -15.99 -3.85
CA ASN A 194 -12.05 -17.04 -2.86
C ASN A 194 -10.56 -17.40 -2.81
N ASP A 195 -9.85 -17.32 -3.93
CA ASP A 195 -8.40 -17.51 -3.96
C ASP A 195 -7.68 -16.40 -3.18
N MET A 196 -8.18 -15.16 -3.28
CA MET A 196 -7.65 -14.02 -2.52
C MET A 196 -7.90 -14.17 -1.03
N ASP A 197 -9.11 -14.61 -0.62
CA ASP A 197 -9.45 -14.85 0.78
C ASP A 197 -8.61 -15.99 1.40
N ASN A 198 -8.33 -17.03 0.60
CA ASN A 198 -7.41 -18.10 0.97
C ASN A 198 -5.99 -17.54 1.19
N LEU A 199 -5.47 -16.74 0.25
CA LEU A 199 -4.15 -16.14 0.37
C LEU A 199 -4.07 -15.19 1.57
N LEU A 200 -5.09 -14.35 1.79
CA LEU A 200 -5.18 -13.46 2.94
C LEU A 200 -5.05 -14.23 4.25
N THR A 201 -5.78 -15.33 4.39
CA THR A 201 -5.72 -16.15 5.61
C THR A 201 -4.33 -16.74 5.82
N LEU A 202 -3.72 -17.26 4.75
CA LEU A 202 -2.38 -17.85 4.80
C LEU A 202 -1.31 -16.80 5.15
N LEU A 203 -1.39 -15.60 4.56
CA LEU A 203 -0.49 -14.48 4.85
C LEU A 203 -0.70 -13.91 6.25
N GLY A 204 -1.94 -13.86 6.74
CA GLY A 204 -2.23 -13.46 8.11
C GLY A 204 -1.61 -14.43 9.14
N VAL A 205 -1.68 -15.74 8.89
CA VAL A 205 -1.00 -16.76 9.71
C VAL A 205 0.52 -16.63 9.61
N ALA A 206 1.04 -16.21 8.45
CA ALA A 206 2.46 -15.95 8.25
C ALA A 206 2.94 -14.60 8.82
N GLU A 207 2.08 -13.82 9.47
CA GLU A 207 2.38 -12.50 10.05
C GLU A 207 2.81 -11.46 8.99
N CYS A 208 2.12 -11.45 7.85
CA CYS A 208 2.22 -10.39 6.83
C CYS A 208 2.03 -9.01 7.47
N SER A 209 2.94 -8.08 7.19
CA SER A 209 2.96 -6.78 7.87
C SER A 209 1.73 -5.94 7.56
N PHE A 210 1.25 -5.97 6.33
CA PHE A 210 0.05 -5.27 5.89
C PHE A 210 -0.50 -5.88 4.60
N ILE A 211 -1.78 -5.60 4.33
CA ILE A 211 -2.45 -5.86 3.06
C ILE A 211 -3.04 -4.55 2.53
N MET A 212 -3.37 -4.53 1.24
CA MET A 212 -4.13 -3.42 0.66
C MET A 212 -5.63 -3.57 0.98
N GLY A 213 -6.36 -2.46 1.02
CA GLY A 213 -7.80 -2.48 1.24
C GLY A 213 -8.46 -1.39 0.42
N ILE A 214 -9.43 -1.76 -0.42
CA ILE A 214 -10.22 -0.79 -1.20
C ILE A 214 -11.73 -0.98 -0.99
N PRO A 215 -12.58 -0.01 -1.37
CA PRO A 215 -14.02 -0.16 -1.28
C PRO A 215 -14.52 -1.31 -2.17
N GLY A 216 -15.05 -2.37 -1.55
CA GLY A 216 -15.72 -3.45 -2.27
C GLY A 216 -14.82 -4.28 -3.17
N SER A 217 -13.51 -4.37 -2.87
CA SER A 217 -12.52 -5.20 -3.59
C SER A 217 -12.31 -4.84 -5.07
N ASP A 218 -12.94 -3.79 -5.59
CA ASP A 218 -12.93 -3.46 -7.02
C ASP A 218 -12.24 -2.11 -7.28
N ASP A 219 -11.06 -2.16 -7.92
CA ASP A 219 -10.35 -0.95 -8.31
C ASP A 219 -10.84 -0.50 -9.69
N ILE A 220 -11.75 0.47 -9.68
CA ILE A 220 -12.39 1.01 -10.88
C ILE A 220 -11.43 1.74 -11.83
N MET A 221 -10.23 2.08 -11.38
CA MET A 221 -9.24 2.82 -12.17
C MET A 221 -8.23 1.85 -12.76
N LEU A 222 -7.72 0.92 -11.95
CA LEU A 222 -6.70 -0.06 -12.33
C LEU A 222 -7.30 -1.36 -12.92
N ASN A 223 -8.61 -1.54 -12.84
CA ASN A 223 -9.37 -2.66 -13.44
C ASN A 223 -8.91 -4.06 -12.97
N TYR A 224 -8.66 -4.21 -11.67
CA TYR A 224 -8.32 -5.46 -11.02
C TYR A 224 -9.06 -5.57 -9.68
N GLN A 225 -9.06 -6.78 -9.11
CA GLN A 225 -9.68 -7.06 -7.82
C GLN A 225 -8.60 -7.29 -6.76
N THR A 226 -8.78 -6.73 -5.57
CA THR A 226 -7.90 -6.90 -4.40
C THR A 226 -8.72 -7.09 -3.13
N THR A 227 -8.09 -7.18 -1.97
CA THR A 227 -8.78 -7.21 -0.67
C THR A 227 -9.54 -5.91 -0.39
N SER A 228 -10.67 -6.07 0.28
CA SER A 228 -11.55 -4.97 0.68
C SER A 228 -11.25 -4.49 2.09
N PHE A 229 -11.84 -3.35 2.45
CA PHE A 229 -11.85 -2.87 3.84
C PHE A 229 -12.45 -3.86 4.86
N HIS A 230 -13.34 -4.76 4.43
CA HIS A 230 -13.94 -5.76 5.32
C HIS A 230 -12.99 -6.92 5.57
N ASP A 231 -12.12 -7.22 4.62
CA ASP A 231 -11.24 -8.39 4.68
C ASP A 231 -10.15 -8.18 5.73
N ALA A 232 -9.68 -6.93 5.90
CA ALA A 232 -8.82 -6.56 7.03
C ALA A 232 -9.51 -6.79 8.39
N LEU A 233 -10.81 -6.50 8.52
CA LEU A 233 -11.57 -6.79 9.75
C LEU A 233 -11.75 -8.28 9.97
N TYR A 234 -12.03 -9.02 8.91
CA TYR A 234 -12.09 -10.49 8.94
C TYR A 234 -10.76 -11.05 9.48
N ALA A 235 -9.63 -10.69 8.87
CA ALA A 235 -8.31 -11.19 9.27
C ALA A 235 -8.00 -10.84 10.73
N ARG A 236 -8.23 -9.58 11.14
CA ARG A 236 -8.07 -9.14 12.53
C ARG A 236 -8.91 -9.97 13.50
N LYS A 237 -10.16 -10.23 13.16
CA LYS A 237 -11.09 -10.96 14.04
C LYS A 237 -10.74 -12.42 14.19
N VAL A 238 -10.49 -13.11 13.08
CA VAL A 238 -10.26 -14.57 13.10
C VAL A 238 -8.88 -14.95 13.62
N LEU A 239 -7.89 -14.06 13.47
CA LEU A 239 -6.52 -14.27 13.94
C LEU A 239 -6.19 -13.53 15.24
N GLY A 240 -7.10 -12.70 15.77
CA GLY A 240 -6.88 -11.91 16.98
C GLY A 240 -5.83 -10.81 16.81
N LEU A 241 -5.67 -10.30 15.58
CA LEU A 241 -4.72 -9.22 15.26
C LEU A 241 -5.33 -7.85 15.55
N LYS A 242 -4.45 -6.86 15.70
CA LYS A 242 -4.82 -5.48 16.00
C LYS A 242 -4.18 -4.51 15.00
N PRO A 243 -4.75 -3.30 14.83
CA PRO A 243 -4.05 -2.20 14.17
C PRO A 243 -2.76 -1.82 14.90
N ALA A 244 -1.96 -0.94 14.29
CA ALA A 244 -0.85 -0.29 15.00
C ALA A 244 -1.34 0.35 16.33
N PRO A 245 -0.58 0.30 17.43
CA PRO A 245 -1.05 0.70 18.75
C PRO A 245 -1.60 2.13 18.84
N GLU A 246 -0.94 3.08 18.19
CA GLU A 246 -1.35 4.48 18.13
C GLU A 246 -2.69 4.61 17.40
N PHE A 247 -2.85 3.86 16.31
CA PHE A 247 -4.09 3.83 15.53
C PHE A 247 -5.22 3.11 16.27
N GLU A 248 -4.95 2.02 16.99
CA GLU A 248 -5.91 1.37 17.89
C GLU A 248 -6.47 2.36 18.92
N GLN A 249 -5.60 3.16 19.56
CA GLN A 249 -6.01 4.19 20.50
C GLN A 249 -6.90 5.24 19.82
N TRP A 250 -6.47 5.76 18.66
CA TRP A 250 -7.24 6.74 17.90
C TRP A 250 -8.61 6.22 17.48
N LEU A 251 -8.72 4.95 17.06
CA LEU A 251 -10.00 4.32 16.69
C LEU A 251 -11.00 4.27 17.85
N MET A 252 -10.50 4.05 19.07
CA MET A 252 -11.34 4.04 20.29
C MET A 252 -11.74 5.45 20.70
N GLU A 253 -10.82 6.41 20.70
CA GLU A 253 -11.09 7.82 21.02
C GLU A 253 -12.08 8.45 20.04
N MET A 254 -11.91 8.14 18.75
CA MET A 254 -12.81 8.55 17.69
C MET A 254 -14.09 7.73 17.67
N GLN A 255 -14.33 6.79 18.58
CA GLN A 255 -15.55 5.97 18.64
C GLN A 255 -15.89 5.28 17.31
N ILE A 256 -14.86 4.88 16.56
CA ILE A 256 -15.02 4.07 15.34
C ILE A 256 -15.22 2.60 15.74
N PHE A 257 -14.52 2.18 16.78
CA PHE A 257 -14.69 0.88 17.42
C PHE A 257 -15.30 1.03 18.81
N GLU A 258 -16.15 0.08 19.17
CA GLU A 258 -16.56 -0.14 20.57
C GLU A 258 -15.61 -1.09 21.29
N SER A 259 -15.04 -2.04 20.56
CA SER A 259 -14.05 -3.00 21.05
C SER A 259 -13.14 -3.39 19.90
N VAL A 260 -11.87 -2.97 19.94
CA VAL A 260 -10.87 -3.43 18.97
C VAL A 260 -10.57 -4.92 19.18
N GLN A 261 -10.58 -5.40 20.43
CA GLN A 261 -10.33 -6.80 20.78
C GLN A 261 -11.34 -7.76 20.14
N ASP A 262 -12.62 -7.39 20.10
CA ASP A 262 -13.68 -8.20 19.50
C ASP A 262 -13.95 -7.84 18.03
N VAL A 263 -13.19 -6.88 17.50
CA VAL A 263 -13.37 -6.29 16.17
C VAL A 263 -14.82 -5.83 15.97
N ARG A 264 -15.32 -5.05 16.94
CA ARG A 264 -16.68 -4.51 16.96
C ARG A 264 -16.66 -3.02 16.65
N LEU A 265 -17.21 -2.67 15.49
CA LEU A 265 -17.43 -1.29 15.07
C LEU A 265 -18.55 -0.65 15.91
N SER A 266 -18.49 0.68 16.05
CA SER A 266 -19.60 1.45 16.61
C SER A 266 -20.80 1.43 15.67
N GLU A 267 -22.00 1.23 16.23
CA GLU A 267 -23.26 1.32 15.48
C GLU A 267 -23.58 2.76 15.04
N GLN A 268 -23.00 3.75 15.73
CA GLN A 268 -23.18 5.16 15.43
C GLN A 268 -21.93 5.74 14.81
N ILE A 269 -22.15 6.63 13.84
CA ILE A 269 -21.06 7.44 13.31
C ILE A 269 -20.59 8.39 14.41
N SER A 270 -19.29 8.39 14.65
CA SER A 270 -18.66 9.29 15.59
C SER A 270 -19.01 10.75 15.31
N ARG A 271 -19.25 11.48 16.41
CA ARG A 271 -19.62 12.90 16.37
C ARG A 271 -18.58 13.73 15.65
N SER A 272 -17.31 13.35 15.71
CA SER A 272 -16.21 14.01 15.02
C SER A 272 -16.42 14.08 13.51
N PHE A 273 -17.12 13.11 12.91
CA PHE A 273 -17.42 13.08 11.46
C PHE A 273 -18.82 13.58 11.11
N SER A 274 -19.70 13.76 12.10
CA SER A 274 -21.10 14.10 11.88
C SER A 274 -21.29 15.40 11.07
N GLY A 275 -20.44 16.41 11.29
CA GLY A 275 -20.47 17.67 10.54
C GLY A 275 -20.17 17.45 9.05
N ALA A 276 -19.10 16.74 8.74
CA ALA A 276 -18.69 16.45 7.36
C ALA A 276 -19.74 15.63 6.61
N ILE A 277 -20.28 14.58 7.24
CA ILE A 277 -21.31 13.73 6.64
C ILE A 277 -22.61 14.50 6.41
N ASN A 278 -23.01 15.36 7.35
CA ASN A 278 -24.17 16.22 7.17
C ASN A 278 -24.00 17.21 6.01
N GLN A 279 -22.77 17.69 5.74
CA GLN A 279 -22.49 18.52 4.58
C GLN A 279 -22.57 17.73 3.28
N LEU A 280 -22.01 16.52 3.22
CA LEU A 280 -22.11 15.62 2.05
C LEU A 280 -23.57 15.32 1.71
N ASN A 281 -24.39 15.00 2.72
CA ASN A 281 -25.82 14.70 2.52
C ASN A 281 -26.65 15.92 2.12
N LYS A 282 -26.17 17.14 2.40
CA LYS A 282 -26.79 18.39 1.92
C LYS A 282 -26.37 18.76 0.49
N GLY A 283 -25.30 18.15 -0.04
CA GLY A 283 -24.68 18.49 -1.32
C GLY A 283 -25.34 17.94 -2.58
N TYR A 284 -26.41 17.15 -2.48
CA TYR A 284 -27.13 16.58 -3.63
C TYR A 284 -28.46 17.29 -3.95
N SER A 285 -28.52 18.61 -3.83
CA SER A 285 -29.52 19.42 -4.53
C SER A 285 -28.87 20.00 -5.79
N HIS A 286 -28.77 19.19 -6.84
CA HIS A 286 -28.49 19.70 -8.19
C HIS A 286 -29.71 20.49 -8.67
N GLY A 287 -29.60 21.81 -8.64
CA GLY A 287 -30.37 22.72 -9.49
C GLY A 287 -29.63 22.97 -10.79
#